data_AF-A0A4Q3VB87-F1
#
_entry.id   AF-A0A4Q3VB87-F1
#
_cell.length_a   1.000
_cell.length_b   1.000
_cell.length_c   1.000
_cell.angle_alpha   90.00
_cell.angle_beta   90.00
_cell.angle_gamma   90.00
#
_symmetry.space_group_name_H-M   'P 1'
#
loop_
_entity.id
_entity.type
_entity.pdbx_description
1 polymer ?
#
loop_
_entity_poly.entity_id
_entity_poly.type
_entity_poly.pdbx_seq_one_letter_code
_entity_poly.pdbx_strand_id
1 'polypeptide(L)' 'MSQPLPERADVRQLRIQAKELLSSLLSATPEAIALAAEHDPSLLPANAKLADAQRLLSRKHGYPSWPKLVEEVE' A
#
# COMPACT_ATOMS: atom_id res chain seq x y z
N MET A 1 4.55 -14.91 3.78
CA MET A 1 5.82 -14.50 4.42
C MET A 1 5.66 -13.07 4.88
N SER A 2 5.15 -12.88 6.09
CA SER A 2 4.88 -11.55 6.66
C SER A 2 6.21 -10.99 7.19
N GLN A 3 6.77 -9.97 6.52
CA GLN A 3 7.96 -9.29 7.03
C GLN A 3 7.58 -8.53 8.31
N PRO A 4 8.24 -8.81 9.46
CA PRO A 4 8.02 -8.03 10.67
C PRO A 4 8.47 -6.59 10.41
N LEU A 5 7.63 -5.63 10.85
CA LEU A 5 7.92 -4.21 10.79
C LEU A 5 9.29 -3.96 11.47
N PRO A 6 10.25 -3.27 10.83
CA PRO A 6 11.51 -2.92 11.48
C PRO A 6 11.20 -2.05 12.71
N GLU A 7 12.02 -2.15 13.78
CA GLU A 7 11.91 -1.44 15.07
C GLU A 7 11.75 0.09 15.00
N ARG A 8 11.79 0.66 13.79
CA ARG A 8 11.49 2.05 13.46
C ARG A 8 10.72 2.08 12.15
N ALA A 9 9.53 1.50 12.12
CA ALA A 9 8.61 1.87 11.07
C ALA A 9 8.45 3.40 11.18
N ASP A 10 8.83 4.12 10.13
CA ASP A 10 8.69 5.57 10.08
C ASP A 10 7.57 5.85 9.09
N VAL A 11 6.62 6.70 9.46
CA VAL A 11 5.54 7.18 8.58
C VAL A 11 6.11 7.71 7.27
N ARG A 12 7.32 8.28 7.28
CA ARG A 12 8.07 8.68 6.09
C ARG A 12 8.38 7.50 5.17
N GLN A 13 8.83 6.37 5.72
CA GLN A 13 9.10 5.17 4.94
C GLN A 13 7.81 4.57 4.37
N LEU A 14 6.72 4.53 5.15
CA LEU A 14 5.43 4.09 4.64
C LEU A 14 4.95 4.99 3.48
N ARG A 15 5.18 6.31 3.57
CA ARG A 15 4.84 7.25 2.50
C ARG A 15 5.67 7.00 1.22
N ILE A 16 6.93 6.61 1.36
CA ILE A 16 7.78 6.22 0.22
C ILE A 16 7.23 4.95 -0.42
N GLN A 17 6.97 3.91 0.38
CA GLN A 17 6.40 2.65 -0.12
C GLN A 17 5.05 2.86 -0.83
N ALA A 18 4.20 3.75 -0.32
CA ALA A 18 2.93 4.08 -0.98
C ALA A 18 3.13 4.72 -2.35
N LYS A 19 4.16 5.58 -2.52
CA LYS A 19 4.49 6.17 -3.83
C LYS A 19 5.08 5.15 -4.79
N GLU A 20 5.93 4.26 -4.31
CA GLU A 20 6.49 3.16 -5.11
C GLU A 20 5.40 2.19 -5.57
N LEU A 21 4.45 1.87 -4.69
CA LEU A 21 3.30 1.05 -5.02
C LEU A 21 2.40 1.73 -6.06
N LEU A 22 2.17 3.04 -5.93
CA LEU A 22 1.45 3.80 -6.96
C LEU A 22 2.17 3.72 -8.31
N SER A 23 3.48 3.94 -8.34
CA SER A 23 4.26 3.81 -9.57
C SER A 23 4.17 2.40 -10.16
N SER A 24 4.16 1.38 -9.31
CA SER A 24 4.03 -0.02 -9.72
C SER A 24 2.64 -0.33 -10.30
N LEU A 25 1.57 0.23 -9.73
CA LEU A 25 0.21 0.13 -10.27
C LEU A 25 0.10 0.78 -11.64
N LEU A 26 0.67 1.99 -11.79
CA LEU A 26 0.67 2.72 -13.07
C LEU A 26 1.50 2.00 -14.14
N SER A 27 2.61 1.37 -13.73
CA SER A 27 3.43 0.52 -14.61
C SER A 27 2.83 -0.87 -14.84
N ALA A 28 1.63 -1.16 -14.32
CA ALA A 28 0.94 -2.43 -14.46
C ALA A 28 1.80 -3.64 -14.05
N THR A 29 2.58 -3.51 -12.96
CA THR A 29 3.41 -4.61 -12.50
C THR A 29 2.53 -5.77 -11.99
N PRO A 30 2.90 -7.04 -12.23
CA PRO A 30 2.08 -8.19 -11.86
C PRO A 30 1.74 -8.23 -10.36
N GLU A 31 2.72 -7.88 -9.52
CA GLU A 31 2.59 -7.85 -8.06
C GLU A 31 1.58 -6.80 -7.59
N ALA A 32 1.61 -5.60 -8.18
CA ALA A 32 0.70 -4.53 -7.82
C ALA A 32 -0.72 -4.80 -8.32
N ILE A 33 -0.87 -5.39 -9.52
CA ILE A 33 -2.16 -5.82 -10.05
C ILE A 33 -2.77 -6.92 -9.19
N ALA A 34 -1.98 -7.91 -8.78
CA ALA A 34 -2.45 -8.97 -7.88
C ALA A 34 -2.94 -8.40 -6.54
N LEU A 35 -2.19 -7.46 -5.96
CA LEU A 35 -2.57 -6.79 -4.73
C LEU A 35 -3.87 -5.97 -4.88
N ALA A 36 -4.00 -5.22 -5.98
CA ALA A 36 -5.22 -4.49 -6.31
C ALA A 36 -6.40 -5.45 -6.49
N ALA A 37 -6.24 -6.53 -7.26
CA ALA A 37 -7.29 -7.52 -7.47
C ALA A 37 -7.72 -8.23 -6.17
N GLU A 38 -6.81 -8.43 -5.22
CA GLU A 38 -7.11 -9.05 -3.93
C GLU A 38 -7.87 -8.11 -2.97
N HIS A 39 -7.48 -6.84 -2.89
CA HIS A 39 -7.98 -5.91 -1.88
C HIS A 39 -8.96 -4.86 -2.39
N ASP A 40 -8.92 -4.53 -3.68
CA ASP A 40 -9.83 -3.60 -4.34
C ASP A 40 -10.03 -3.96 -5.83
N PRO A 41 -10.89 -4.97 -6.13
CA PRO A 41 -11.15 -5.41 -7.50
C PRO A 41 -11.73 -4.31 -8.40
N SER A 42 -12.25 -3.22 -7.82
CA SER A 42 -12.81 -2.08 -8.56
C SER A 42 -11.75 -1.05 -8.96
N LEU A 43 -10.56 -1.12 -8.36
CA LEU A 43 -9.46 -0.22 -8.67
C LEU A 43 -8.90 -0.53 -10.06
N LEU A 44 -8.93 0.48 -10.93
CA LEU A 44 -8.23 0.43 -12.20
C LEU A 44 -6.78 0.90 -12.00
N PRO A 45 -5.75 0.05 -12.23
CA PRO A 45 -4.36 0.43 -11.99
C PRO A 45 -3.92 1.68 -12.75
N ALA A 46 -4.42 1.87 -13.97
CA ALA A 46 -4.14 3.05 -14.80
C ALA A 46 -4.68 4.38 -14.22
N ASN A 47 -5.70 4.32 -13.36
CA ASN A 47 -6.30 5.49 -12.69
C ASN A 47 -5.97 5.53 -11.20
N ALA A 48 -5.08 4.66 -10.73
CA ALA A 48 -4.72 4.60 -9.33
C ALA A 48 -4.18 5.95 -8.84
N LYS A 49 -4.58 6.33 -7.63
CA LYS A 49 -4.10 7.53 -6.94
C LYS A 49 -3.29 7.13 -5.72
N LEU A 50 -2.59 8.11 -5.15
CA LEU A 50 -1.81 7.89 -3.93
C LEU A 50 -2.67 7.36 -2.77
N ALA A 51 -3.93 7.82 -2.67
CA ALA A 51 -4.85 7.34 -1.65
C ALA A 51 -5.19 5.83 -1.81
N ASP A 52 -5.28 5.35 -3.05
CA ASP A 52 -5.55 3.94 -3.34
C ASP A 52 -4.33 3.09 -3.00
N ALA A 53 -3.13 3.56 -3.37
CA ALA A 53 -1.88 2.90 -3.00
C ALA A 53 -1.68 2.87 -1.48
N GLN A 54 -2.00 3.95 -0.77
CA GLN A 54 -1.98 3.97 0.70
C GLN A 54 -2.96 2.96 1.30
N ARG A 55 -4.18 2.85 0.75
CA ARG A 55 -5.17 1.86 1.21
C ARG A 55 -4.70 0.43 0.96
N LEU A 56 -4.22 0.12 -0.24
CA LEU A 56 -3.69 -1.21 -0.58
C LEU A 56 -2.51 -1.58 0.30
N LEU A 57 -1.60 -0.64 0.56
CA LEU A 57 -0.47 -0.84 1.47
C LEU A 57 -0.96 -1.13 2.90
N SER A 58 -1.95 -0.38 3.41
CA SER A 58 -2.56 -0.67 4.71
C SER A 58 -3.17 -2.06 4.77
N ARG A 59 -3.93 -2.45 3.75
CA ARG A 59 -4.56 -3.79 3.66
C ARG A 59 -3.52 -4.90 3.62
N LYS A 60 -2.44 -4.71 2.86
CA LYS A 60 -1.28 -5.61 2.83
C LYS A 60 -0.66 -5.84 4.22
N HIS A 61 -0.64 -4.81 5.05
CA HIS A 61 -0.15 -4.88 6.43
C HIS A 61 -1.23 -5.31 7.45
N GLY A 62 -2.46 -5.60 7.02
CA GLY A 62 -3.56 -6.01 7.91
C GLY A 62 -4.35 -4.86 8.53
N TYR A 63 -4.11 -3.61 8.12
CA TYR A 63 -4.81 -2.43 8.63
C TYR A 63 -5.97 -2.02 7.72
N PRO A 64 -7.10 -1.57 8.29
CA PRO A 64 -8.28 -1.23 7.51
C PRO A 64 -8.14 0.10 6.76
N SER A 65 -7.23 0.97 7.19
CA SER A 65 -7.03 2.30 6.63
C SER A 65 -5.62 2.83 6.88
N TRP A 66 -5.22 3.81 6.08
CA TRP A 66 -3.93 4.48 6.21
C TRP A 66 -3.71 5.15 7.59
N PRO A 67 -4.67 5.92 8.14
CA PRO A 67 -4.50 6.47 9.48
C PRO A 67 -4.28 5.41 10.56
N LYS A 68 -4.94 4.24 10.45
CA LYS A 68 -4.75 3.13 11.41
C LYS A 68 -3.37 2.48 11.32
N LEU A 69 -2.83 2.38 10.10
CA LEU A 69 -1.45 1.93 9.91
C LEU A 69 -0.45 2.94 10.48
N VAL A 70 -0.70 4.23 10.27
CA VAL A 70 0.19 5.30 10.78
C VAL A 70 0.16 5.38 12.30
N GLU A 71 -1.02 5.28 12.92
CA GLU A 71 -1.21 5.29 14.38
C GLU A 71 -0.44 4.16 15.09
N GLU A 72 -0.28 3.00 14.46
CA GLU A 72 0.50 1.90 15.03
C GLU A 72 2.01 2.10 14.87
N VAL A 73 2.41 2.97 13.94
CA VAL A 73 3.80 3.21 13.55
C VAL A 73 4.39 4.45 14.23
N GLU A 74 3.55 5.38 14.71
CA GLU A 74 3.91 6.53 15.53
C GLU A 74 4.03 6.19 17.02
#